data_AF-L1QKW0-F1
#
_entry.id   AF-L1QKW0-F1
#
_cell.length_a   1.000
_cell.length_b   1.000
_cell.length_c   1.000
_cell.angle_alpha   90.00
_cell.angle_beta   90.00
_cell.angle_gamma   90.00
#
_symmetry.space_group_name_H-M   'P 1'
#
loop_
_entity.id
_entity.type
_entity.pdbx_description
1 polymer ?
#
loop_
_entity_poly.entity_id
_entity_poly.type
_entity_poly.pdbx_seq_one_letter_code
_entity_poly.pdbx_strand_id
1 'polypeptide(L)'
;MDINNDNVKDKGDIYLENIQVELYTYDNLKKPFRIQLTDSNGYYEFKDIELNKYYIRIKVPNGYGLLEKGEYSNISPKTLISDRIYNNKEGINIIVGLRKLFKILGVVFWDYNRNCSYENVDSGINNIIMKIYNEKNELIDLTVTGKNKFFNGYFEFDNLAPGRYRIEFECIEGLKVCKPRKTYYGSKANPISNSIKINLKNKDIETAFVGFYRPKNISNKSY
;
A
#
# COMPACT_ATOMS: atom_id res chain seq x y z
N MET A 1 -17.07 1.85 -2.24
CA MET A 1 -15.75 1.86 -1.61
C MET A 1 -15.85 1.00 -0.39
N ASP A 2 -15.05 -0.05 -0.37
CA ASP A 2 -14.92 -0.98 0.74
C ASP A 2 -14.12 -0.31 1.86
N ILE A 3 -14.81 0.07 2.93
CA ILE A 3 -14.23 0.85 4.05
C ILE A 3 -13.58 -0.05 5.09
N ASN A 4 -14.14 -1.23 5.35
CA ASN A 4 -13.64 -2.18 6.34
C ASN A 4 -12.62 -3.18 5.75
N ASN A 5 -12.44 -3.16 4.43
CA ASN A 5 -11.47 -3.92 3.64
C ASN A 5 -11.66 -5.44 3.78
N ASP A 6 -12.90 -5.90 3.89
CA ASP A 6 -13.23 -7.33 3.93
C ASP A 6 -13.60 -7.91 2.55
N ASN A 7 -13.62 -7.07 1.51
CA ASN A 7 -14.03 -7.40 0.15
C ASN A 7 -15.49 -7.88 0.06
N VAL A 8 -16.35 -7.49 1.01
CA VAL A 8 -17.79 -7.72 1.02
C VAL A 8 -18.52 -6.37 0.93
N LYS A 9 -19.73 -6.32 0.36
CA LYS A 9 -20.55 -5.10 0.41
C LYS A 9 -21.29 -5.04 1.72
N ASP A 10 -21.04 -3.97 2.45
CA ASP A 10 -21.71 -3.69 3.71
C ASP A 10 -22.54 -2.42 3.65
N LYS A 11 -23.43 -2.28 4.63
CA LYS A 11 -24.17 -1.03 4.86
C LYS A 11 -23.25 0.17 5.15
N GLY A 12 -22.01 -0.10 5.59
CA GLY A 12 -21.00 0.91 5.85
C GLY A 12 -20.26 1.41 4.61
N ASP A 13 -20.37 0.73 3.48
CA ASP A 13 -19.68 1.13 2.24
C ASP A 13 -20.33 2.34 1.60
N ILE A 14 -19.50 3.18 0.99
CA ILE A 14 -19.94 4.41 0.33
C ILE A 14 -19.80 4.31 -1.18
N TYR A 15 -20.66 5.02 -1.91
CA TYR A 15 -20.51 5.22 -3.34
C TYR A 15 -19.42 6.26 -3.64
N LEU A 16 -18.82 6.17 -4.82
CA LEU A 16 -17.81 7.11 -5.29
C LEU A 16 -18.32 7.79 -6.56
N GLU A 17 -18.36 9.11 -6.55
CA GLU A 17 -18.72 9.96 -7.68
C GLU A 17 -17.48 10.30 -8.52
N ASN A 18 -17.70 10.69 -9.78
CA ASN A 18 -16.68 11.18 -10.70
C ASN A 18 -15.57 10.16 -11.03
N ILE A 19 -15.81 8.88 -10.79
CA ILE A 19 -14.98 7.79 -11.28
C ILE A 19 -15.22 7.63 -12.77
N GLN A 20 -14.15 7.71 -13.56
CA GLN A 20 -14.20 7.55 -15.01
C GLN A 20 -14.30 6.07 -15.39
N VAL A 21 -15.39 5.75 -16.06
CA VAL A 21 -15.71 4.44 -16.62
C VAL A 21 -15.60 4.50 -18.13
N GLU A 22 -14.87 3.54 -18.70
CA GLU A 22 -14.56 3.49 -20.13
C GLU A 22 -15.13 2.20 -20.72
N LEU A 23 -15.98 2.34 -21.73
CA LEU A 23 -16.51 1.23 -22.51
C LEU A 23 -15.62 1.03 -23.75
N TYR A 24 -15.13 -0.18 -23.95
CA TYR A 24 -14.35 -0.58 -25.11
C TYR A 24 -15.09 -1.62 -25.93
N THR A 25 -14.95 -1.59 -27.25
CA THR A 25 -15.39 -2.69 -28.10
C THR A 25 -14.44 -3.88 -27.94
N TYR A 26 -14.94 -5.09 -28.16
CA TYR A 26 -14.13 -6.30 -28.06
C TYR A 26 -12.89 -6.29 -28.97
N ASP A 27 -13.02 -5.73 -30.18
CA ASP A 27 -11.96 -5.72 -31.19
C ASP A 27 -10.96 -4.57 -31.03
N ASN A 28 -11.21 -3.61 -30.12
CA ASN A 28 -10.32 -2.46 -29.92
C ASN A 28 -10.25 -2.02 -28.45
N LEU A 29 -9.19 -2.46 -27.77
CA LEU A 29 -8.84 -2.04 -26.41
C LEU A 29 -7.91 -0.81 -26.34
N LYS A 30 -7.54 -0.21 -27.49
CA LYS A 30 -6.59 0.91 -27.54
C LYS A 30 -7.26 2.26 -27.28
N LYS A 31 -8.52 2.42 -27.68
CA LYS A 31 -9.29 3.66 -27.52
C LYS A 31 -10.68 3.35 -26.97
N PRO A 32 -11.15 4.08 -25.94
CA PRO A 32 -12.50 3.88 -25.44
C PRO A 32 -13.52 4.23 -26.53
N PHE A 33 -14.52 3.37 -26.67
CA PHE A 33 -15.69 3.60 -27.52
C PHE A 33 -16.59 4.68 -26.92
N ARG A 34 -16.83 4.61 -25.60
CA ARG A 34 -17.54 5.64 -24.82
C ARG A 34 -16.92 5.81 -23.44
N ILE A 35 -17.17 6.96 -22.84
CA ILE A 35 -16.72 7.30 -21.49
C ILE A 35 -17.90 7.85 -20.71
N GLN A 36 -18.02 7.44 -19.45
CA GLN A 36 -19.02 7.94 -18.50
C GLN A 36 -18.36 8.22 -17.16
N LEU A 37 -18.92 9.17 -16.40
CA LEU A 37 -18.58 9.37 -14.99
C LEU A 37 -19.69 8.78 -14.11
N THR A 38 -19.29 8.21 -12.99
CA THR A 38 -20.22 7.83 -11.92
C THR A 38 -20.86 9.06 -11.29
N ASP A 39 -22.13 8.97 -10.94
CA ASP A 39 -22.87 10.01 -10.21
C ASP A 39 -22.66 9.93 -8.69
N SER A 40 -23.34 10.79 -7.94
CA SER A 40 -23.28 10.83 -6.46
C SER A 40 -23.67 9.52 -5.75
N ASN A 41 -24.38 8.63 -6.45
CA ASN A 41 -24.74 7.29 -5.97
C ASN A 41 -23.86 6.19 -6.59
N GLY A 42 -22.76 6.56 -7.24
CA GLY A 42 -21.83 5.62 -7.88
C GLY A 42 -22.40 4.96 -9.14
N TYR A 43 -23.53 5.44 -9.65
CA TYR A 43 -24.20 4.88 -10.81
C TYR A 43 -23.61 5.44 -12.09
N TYR A 44 -23.51 4.59 -13.11
CA TYR A 44 -23.13 4.97 -14.47
C TYR A 44 -23.92 4.13 -15.47
N GLU A 45 -24.13 4.67 -16.67
CA GLU A 45 -24.92 3.98 -17.69
C GLU A 45 -24.40 4.30 -19.09
N PHE A 46 -24.39 3.28 -19.95
CA PHE A 46 -24.17 3.44 -21.38
C PHE A 46 -25.45 3.03 -22.13
N LYS A 47 -26.19 4.02 -22.64
CA LYS A 47 -27.45 3.81 -23.40
C LYS A 47 -27.20 3.67 -24.89
N ASP A 48 -28.16 3.05 -25.60
CA ASP A 48 -28.18 2.96 -27.07
C ASP A 48 -26.87 2.41 -27.63
N ILE A 49 -26.43 1.30 -27.04
CA ILE A 49 -25.25 0.55 -27.46
C ILE A 49 -25.70 -0.60 -28.35
N GLU A 50 -25.03 -0.73 -29.50
CA GLU A 50 -25.28 -1.82 -30.45
C GLU A 50 -25.08 -3.20 -29.81
N LEU A 51 -25.72 -4.21 -30.39
CA LEU A 51 -25.53 -5.60 -29.95
C LEU A 51 -24.15 -6.07 -30.36
N ASN A 52 -23.26 -6.21 -29.40
CA ASN A 52 -21.90 -6.67 -29.62
C ASN A 52 -21.25 -7.11 -28.30
N LYS A 53 -19.97 -7.45 -28.39
CA LYS A 53 -19.10 -7.76 -27.27
C LYS A 53 -18.36 -6.50 -26.84
N TYR A 54 -18.29 -6.29 -25.54
CA TYR A 54 -17.65 -5.12 -24.94
C TYR A 54 -16.79 -5.49 -23.74
N TYR A 55 -16.01 -4.52 -23.30
CA TYR A 55 -15.30 -4.53 -22.03
C TYR A 55 -15.51 -3.21 -21.31
N ILE A 56 -15.51 -3.26 -19.98
CA ILE A 56 -15.41 -2.06 -19.13
C ILE A 56 -13.99 -1.97 -18.59
N ARG A 57 -13.44 -0.77 -18.62
CA ARG A 57 -12.21 -0.40 -17.92
C ARG A 57 -12.51 0.76 -16.98
N ILE A 58 -11.86 0.76 -15.83
CA ILE A 58 -11.97 1.85 -14.86
C ILE A 58 -10.64 2.59 -14.79
N LYS A 59 -10.72 3.91 -14.87
CA LYS A 59 -9.59 4.75 -14.52
C LYS A 59 -9.57 4.90 -13.00
N VAL A 60 -8.81 4.02 -12.37
CA VAL A 60 -8.69 3.99 -10.90
C VAL A 60 -8.11 5.33 -10.42
N PRO A 61 -8.80 6.06 -9.52
CA PRO A 61 -8.26 7.31 -9.00
C PRO A 61 -6.98 7.10 -8.19
N ASN A 62 -6.14 8.13 -8.12
CA ASN A 62 -4.94 8.10 -7.30
C ASN A 62 -5.29 7.82 -5.83
N GLY A 63 -4.53 6.93 -5.20
CA GLY A 63 -4.76 6.52 -3.81
C GLY A 63 -5.86 5.45 -3.64
N TYR A 64 -6.33 4.85 -4.74
CA TYR A 64 -7.28 3.74 -4.72
C TYR A 64 -6.72 2.50 -5.43
N GLY A 65 -7.22 1.35 -5.04
CA GLY A 65 -6.99 0.07 -5.70
C GLY A 65 -8.31 -0.64 -5.94
N LEU A 66 -8.34 -1.55 -6.92
CA LEU A 66 -9.51 -2.41 -7.14
C LEU A 66 -9.59 -3.51 -6.07
N LEU A 67 -10.82 -3.92 -5.77
CA LEU A 67 -11.07 -5.14 -5.03
C LEU A 67 -10.76 -6.37 -5.90
N GLU A 68 -10.51 -7.49 -5.24
CA GLU A 68 -10.43 -8.77 -5.95
C GLU A 68 -11.77 -9.08 -6.63
N LYS A 69 -11.69 -9.83 -7.73
CA LYS A 69 -12.88 -10.20 -8.48
C LYS A 69 -13.79 -11.09 -7.63
N GLY A 70 -15.07 -10.75 -7.60
CA GLY A 70 -16.09 -11.44 -6.80
C GLY A 70 -17.45 -10.77 -6.95
N GLU A 71 -18.33 -10.97 -5.98
CA GLU A 71 -19.67 -10.37 -5.99
C GLU A 71 -19.66 -8.83 -6.03
N TYR A 72 -18.57 -8.22 -5.57
CA TYR A 72 -18.43 -6.77 -5.37
C TYR A 72 -17.43 -6.10 -6.29
N SER A 73 -16.87 -6.85 -7.25
CA SER A 73 -16.09 -6.30 -8.36
C SER A 73 -16.09 -7.29 -9.51
N ASN A 74 -16.58 -6.86 -10.67
CA ASN A 74 -16.49 -7.64 -11.91
C ASN A 74 -15.18 -7.37 -12.67
N ILE A 75 -14.33 -6.49 -12.15
CA ILE A 75 -13.09 -6.05 -12.79
C ILE A 75 -11.91 -6.65 -12.07
N SER A 76 -11.00 -7.25 -12.82
CA SER A 76 -9.77 -7.82 -12.28
C SER A 76 -8.80 -6.71 -11.87
N PRO A 77 -8.28 -6.71 -10.63
CA PRO A 77 -7.27 -5.74 -10.20
C PRO A 77 -5.95 -5.88 -10.98
N LYS A 78 -5.70 -7.03 -11.62
CA LYS A 78 -4.50 -7.29 -12.42
C LYS A 78 -4.57 -6.69 -13.83
N THR A 79 -5.73 -6.77 -14.49
CA THR A 79 -5.90 -6.29 -15.87
C THR A 79 -6.56 -4.92 -15.96
N LEU A 80 -7.25 -4.49 -14.89
CA LEU A 80 -8.09 -3.30 -14.81
C LEU A 80 -9.28 -3.31 -15.79
N ILE A 81 -9.60 -4.47 -16.36
CA ILE A 81 -10.66 -4.65 -17.36
C ILE A 81 -11.61 -5.75 -16.87
N SER A 82 -12.90 -5.61 -17.17
CA SER A 82 -13.92 -6.62 -16.90
C SER A 82 -13.68 -7.90 -17.71
N ASP A 83 -14.43 -8.95 -17.38
CA ASP A 83 -14.65 -10.03 -18.33
C ASP A 83 -15.36 -9.52 -19.60
N ARG A 84 -15.40 -10.36 -20.63
CA ARG A 84 -16.15 -10.08 -21.85
C ARG A 84 -17.63 -9.93 -21.56
N ILE A 85 -18.18 -8.78 -21.92
CA ILE A 85 -19.59 -8.43 -21.78
C ILE A 85 -20.29 -8.71 -23.11
N TYR A 86 -21.46 -9.36 -23.06
CA TYR A 86 -22.30 -9.62 -24.25
C TYR A 86 -23.56 -8.78 -24.17
N ASN A 87 -23.62 -7.68 -24.91
CA ASN A 87 -24.83 -6.87 -24.98
C ASN A 87 -25.87 -7.56 -25.88
N ASN A 88 -26.90 -8.16 -25.27
CA ASN A 88 -27.95 -8.94 -25.92
C ASN A 88 -29.36 -8.34 -25.75
N LYS A 89 -29.46 -7.03 -25.42
CA LYS A 89 -30.67 -6.27 -25.04
C LYS A 89 -31.11 -6.36 -23.57
N GLU A 90 -30.46 -7.19 -22.75
CA GLU A 90 -30.66 -7.15 -21.30
C GLU A 90 -29.73 -6.11 -20.66
N GLY A 91 -30.20 -5.44 -19.61
CA GLY A 91 -29.37 -4.54 -18.82
C GLY A 91 -28.28 -5.31 -18.08
N ILE A 92 -27.02 -4.95 -18.29
CA ILE A 92 -25.88 -5.61 -17.64
C ILE A 92 -25.38 -4.72 -16.53
N ASN A 93 -25.40 -5.24 -15.30
CA ASN A 93 -24.87 -4.55 -14.14
C ASN A 93 -23.40 -4.95 -13.93
N ILE A 94 -22.50 -3.97 -14.01
CA ILE A 94 -21.08 -4.15 -13.74
C ILE A 94 -20.75 -3.35 -12.49
N ILE A 95 -20.34 -4.06 -11.45
CA ILE A 95 -19.97 -3.50 -10.15
C ILE A 95 -18.45 -3.34 -10.12
N VAL A 96 -18.00 -2.21 -9.57
CA VAL A 96 -16.59 -1.89 -9.41
C VAL A 96 -16.30 -1.62 -7.94
N GLY A 97 -15.63 -2.58 -7.31
CA GLY A 97 -15.15 -2.46 -5.95
C GLY A 97 -13.85 -1.69 -5.91
N LEU A 98 -13.80 -0.61 -5.13
CA LEU A 98 -12.58 0.16 -4.86
C LEU A 98 -12.30 0.18 -3.37
N ARG A 99 -11.02 0.13 -3.02
CA ARG A 99 -10.50 0.36 -1.66
C ARG A 99 -9.52 1.52 -1.67
N LYS A 100 -9.39 2.23 -0.55
CA LYS A 100 -8.35 3.25 -0.37
C LYS A 100 -7.01 2.57 -0.09
N LEU A 101 -5.94 3.12 -0.64
CA LEU A 101 -4.57 2.69 -0.42
C LEU A 101 -3.82 3.70 0.45
N PHE A 102 -2.81 3.22 1.15
CA PHE A 102 -2.07 3.94 2.18
C PHE A 102 -0.58 3.70 2.04
N LYS A 103 0.18 4.44 2.83
CA LYS A 103 1.63 4.43 2.82
C LYS A 103 2.19 4.08 4.19
N ILE A 104 3.34 3.43 4.19
CA ILE A 104 4.18 3.26 5.36
C ILE A 104 5.53 3.91 5.04
N LEU A 105 5.91 4.91 5.82
CA LEU A 105 7.21 5.54 5.74
C LEU A 105 7.92 5.51 7.09
N GLY A 106 9.24 5.62 7.03
CA GLY A 106 10.08 5.55 8.21
C GLY A 106 11.48 6.05 7.93
N VAL A 107 12.29 6.01 9.00
CA VAL A 107 13.69 6.40 8.97
C VAL A 107 14.51 5.33 9.68
N VAL A 108 15.60 4.91 9.05
CA VAL A 108 16.67 4.18 9.71
C VAL A 108 17.69 5.18 10.21
N PHE A 109 18.04 5.15 11.50
CA PHE A 109 18.86 6.19 12.14
C PHE A 109 19.94 5.64 13.07
N TRP A 110 21.00 6.43 13.24
CA TRP A 110 22.03 6.24 14.24
C TRP A 110 21.56 6.75 15.59
N ASP A 111 21.40 5.86 16.56
CA ASP A 111 21.07 6.18 17.94
C ASP A 111 22.35 6.33 18.76
N TYR A 112 22.89 7.54 18.81
CA TYR A 112 24.18 7.81 19.46
C TYR A 112 24.09 7.73 20.99
N ASN A 113 22.98 8.18 21.57
CA ASN A 113 22.77 8.22 23.01
C ASN A 113 22.14 6.92 23.57
N ARG A 114 21.77 5.99 22.67
CA ARG A 114 21.25 4.65 22.98
C ARG A 114 19.89 4.66 23.66
N ASN A 115 19.09 5.70 23.44
CA ASN A 115 17.76 5.81 24.02
C ASN A 115 16.68 5.17 23.12
N CYS A 116 17.02 4.66 21.95
CA CYS A 116 16.11 4.01 21.01
C CYS A 116 14.94 4.91 20.56
N SER A 117 15.14 6.22 20.52
CA SER A 117 14.20 7.23 20.02
C SER A 117 14.86 8.02 18.90
N TYR A 118 14.11 8.34 17.85
CA TYR A 118 14.59 9.19 16.77
C TYR A 118 14.53 10.67 17.20
N GLU A 119 15.67 11.34 17.20
CA GLU A 119 15.83 12.72 17.66
C GLU A 119 16.56 13.58 16.61
N ASN A 120 16.51 14.91 16.73
CA ASN A 120 17.13 15.82 15.75
C ASN A 120 18.66 15.68 15.64
N VAL A 121 19.31 15.13 16.66
CA VAL A 121 20.76 14.86 16.66
C VAL A 121 21.11 13.57 15.94
N ASP A 122 20.12 12.70 15.68
CA ASP A 122 20.34 11.41 15.06
C ASP A 122 20.43 11.54 13.55
N SER A 123 21.48 10.94 13.00
CA SER A 123 21.72 10.91 11.55
C SER A 123 21.02 9.70 10.93
N GLY A 124 20.38 9.88 9.78
CA GLY A 124 19.83 8.76 9.02
C GLY A 124 20.90 7.86 8.39
N ILE A 125 20.57 6.59 8.19
CA ILE A 125 21.43 5.57 7.58
C ILE A 125 20.87 5.19 6.21
N ASN A 126 21.58 5.55 5.14
CA ASN A 126 21.24 5.19 3.76
C ASN A 126 21.76 3.80 3.39
N ASN A 127 21.27 3.29 2.26
CA ASN A 127 21.69 2.03 1.63
C ASN A 127 21.35 0.77 2.43
N ILE A 128 20.28 0.82 3.25
CA ILE A 128 19.75 -0.35 3.94
C ILE A 128 18.58 -0.90 3.14
N ILE A 129 18.66 -2.18 2.75
CA ILE A 129 17.56 -2.85 2.06
C ILE A 129 16.43 -3.10 3.05
N MET A 130 15.22 -2.71 2.64
CA MET A 130 13.97 -2.86 3.38
C MET A 130 13.02 -3.73 2.53
N LYS A 131 12.42 -4.77 3.12
CA LYS A 131 11.48 -5.67 2.44
C LYS A 131 10.16 -5.72 3.19
N ILE A 132 9.05 -5.48 2.52
CA ILE A 132 7.72 -5.56 3.14
C ILE A 132 7.00 -6.84 2.71
N TYR A 133 6.49 -7.56 3.70
CA TYR A 133 5.73 -8.79 3.54
C TYR A 133 4.32 -8.59 4.06
N ASN A 134 3.34 -9.22 3.41
CA ASN A 134 1.98 -9.28 3.92
C ASN A 134 1.83 -10.36 5.00
N GLU A 135 0.62 -10.51 5.53
CA GLU A 135 0.30 -11.49 6.57
C GLU A 135 0.51 -12.95 6.14
N LYS A 136 0.43 -13.24 4.84
CA LYS A 136 0.69 -14.57 4.25
C LYS A 136 2.18 -14.84 4.03
N ASN A 137 3.06 -13.94 4.48
CA ASN A 137 4.51 -13.94 4.23
C ASN A 137 4.90 -13.83 2.74
N GLU A 138 4.03 -13.28 1.91
CA GLU A 138 4.36 -12.97 0.52
C GLU A 138 5.10 -11.63 0.48
N LEU A 139 6.21 -11.58 -0.28
CA LEU A 139 6.94 -10.33 -0.51
C LEU A 139 6.06 -9.42 -1.37
N ILE A 140 5.74 -8.24 -0.85
CA ILE A 140 4.94 -7.24 -1.55
C ILE A 140 5.84 -6.28 -2.32
N ASP A 141 6.89 -5.77 -1.66
CA ASP A 141 7.80 -4.80 -2.26
C ASP A 141 9.16 -4.75 -1.53
N LEU A 142 10.15 -4.13 -2.16
CA LEU A 142 11.49 -3.87 -1.64
C LEU A 142 11.89 -2.43 -1.97
N THR A 143 12.47 -1.76 -0.99
CA THR A 143 13.07 -0.43 -1.17
C THR A 143 14.43 -0.36 -0.48
N VAL A 144 15.17 0.71 -0.71
CA VAL A 144 16.47 0.96 -0.08
C VAL A 144 16.42 2.32 0.59
N THR A 145 16.90 2.41 1.82
CA THR A 145 16.92 3.68 2.54
C THR A 145 17.79 4.71 1.83
N GLY A 146 17.33 5.95 1.80
CA GLY A 146 18.00 7.01 1.07
C GLY A 146 17.74 8.40 1.64
N LYS A 147 18.20 9.40 0.91
CA LYS A 147 17.95 10.80 1.23
C LYS A 147 16.68 11.25 0.51
N ASN A 148 15.73 11.81 1.24
CA ASN A 148 14.64 12.61 0.67
C ASN A 148 14.87 14.11 0.97
N LYS A 149 13.89 14.96 0.65
CA LYS A 149 13.99 16.42 0.87
C LYS A 149 14.26 16.81 2.34
N PHE A 150 13.85 15.97 3.29
CA PHE A 150 13.81 16.30 4.73
C PHE A 150 14.74 15.43 5.57
N PHE A 151 14.98 14.18 5.18
CA PHE A 151 15.64 13.17 6.00
C PHE A 151 16.63 12.33 5.19
N ASN A 152 17.74 11.94 5.82
CA ASN A 152 18.52 10.77 5.39
C ASN A 152 17.91 9.51 6.03
N GLY A 153 18.24 8.34 5.49
CA GLY A 153 17.77 7.05 5.97
C GLY A 153 16.28 6.80 5.75
N TYR A 154 15.64 7.62 4.92
CA TYR A 154 14.22 7.53 4.60
C TYR A 154 13.92 6.30 3.76
N PHE A 155 12.80 5.65 4.03
CA PHE A 155 12.21 4.66 3.15
C PHE A 155 10.68 4.82 3.14
N GLU A 156 10.06 4.37 2.05
CA GLU A 156 8.61 4.41 1.86
C GLU A 156 8.16 3.15 1.12
N PHE A 157 7.02 2.61 1.56
CA PHE A 157 6.19 1.67 0.81
C PHE A 157 4.84 2.33 0.60
N ASP A 158 4.43 2.50 -0.64
CA ASP A 158 3.15 3.11 -1.00
C ASP A 158 2.19 2.09 -1.61
N ASN A 159 0.99 2.57 -1.96
CA ASN A 159 -0.05 1.76 -2.61
C ASN A 159 -0.43 0.48 -1.83
N LEU A 160 -0.39 0.55 -0.49
CA LEU A 160 -0.71 -0.58 0.38
C LEU A 160 -2.20 -0.57 0.76
N ALA A 161 -2.86 -1.71 0.60
CA ALA A 161 -4.18 -1.91 1.17
C ALA A 161 -4.11 -1.93 2.71
N PRO A 162 -5.21 -1.66 3.43
CA PRO A 162 -5.28 -1.91 4.86
C PRO A 162 -4.93 -3.38 5.17
N GLY A 163 -4.18 -3.62 6.24
CA GLY A 163 -3.76 -4.97 6.56
C GLY A 163 -2.59 -5.07 7.52
N ARG A 164 -2.19 -6.31 7.82
CA ARG A 164 -1.01 -6.61 8.62
C ARG A 164 0.20 -6.82 7.74
N TYR A 165 1.28 -6.13 8.10
CA TYR A 165 2.54 -6.16 7.37
C TYR A 165 3.71 -6.43 8.30
N ARG A 166 4.77 -6.98 7.73
CA ARG A 166 6.08 -7.14 8.37
C ARG A 166 7.13 -6.53 7.46
N ILE A 167 7.88 -5.56 7.97
CA ILE A 167 9.03 -4.99 7.26
C ILE A 167 10.29 -5.61 7.83
N GLU A 168 11.05 -6.32 7.01
CA GLU A 168 12.41 -6.77 7.33
C GLU A 168 13.45 -5.78 6.81
N PHE A 169 14.60 -5.76 7.47
CA PHE A 169 15.72 -4.92 7.08
C PHE A 169 17.04 -5.67 7.29
N GLU A 170 18.05 -5.29 6.50
CA GLU A 170 19.38 -5.84 6.65
C GLU A 170 20.07 -5.30 7.92
N CYS A 171 20.73 -6.19 8.65
CA CYS A 171 21.59 -5.79 9.75
C CYS A 171 22.92 -5.23 9.24
N ILE A 172 23.42 -4.22 9.96
CA ILE A 172 24.74 -3.65 9.71
C ILE A 172 25.73 -4.35 10.63
N GLU A 173 26.80 -4.90 10.05
CA GLU A 173 27.85 -5.60 10.80
C GLU A 173 28.44 -4.71 11.91
N GLY A 174 28.64 -5.30 13.09
CA GLY A 174 29.18 -4.60 14.26
C GLY A 174 28.20 -3.67 14.97
N LEU A 175 26.95 -3.54 14.50
CA LEU A 175 25.91 -2.74 15.16
C LEU A 175 24.87 -3.60 15.86
N LYS A 176 24.16 -2.98 16.82
CA LYS A 176 22.97 -3.54 17.45
C LYS A 176 21.74 -2.74 17.05
N VAL A 177 20.63 -3.45 16.86
CA VAL A 177 19.31 -2.87 16.62
C VAL A 177 18.71 -2.38 17.95
N CYS A 178 18.09 -1.21 17.92
CA CYS A 178 17.35 -0.63 19.03
C CYS A 178 16.17 -1.52 19.44
N LYS A 179 15.90 -1.59 20.74
CA LYS A 179 14.68 -2.25 21.24
C LYS A 179 13.46 -1.37 20.94
N PRO A 180 12.27 -1.96 20.75
CA PRO A 180 11.10 -1.17 20.40
C PRO A 180 10.66 -0.28 21.56
N ARG A 181 10.23 0.95 21.25
CA ARG A 181 9.66 1.93 22.18
C ARG A 181 8.26 2.34 21.77
N LYS A 182 7.37 2.42 22.76
CA LYS A 182 5.94 2.79 22.58
C LYS A 182 5.71 4.28 22.33
N THR A 183 6.76 5.10 22.37
CA THR A 183 6.68 6.55 22.08
C THR A 183 6.51 6.79 20.58
N TYR A 184 6.02 7.98 20.19
CA TYR A 184 5.86 8.35 18.78
C TYR A 184 7.17 8.16 17.98
N TYR A 185 8.27 8.74 18.48
CA TYR A 185 9.60 8.68 17.87
C TYR A 185 10.41 7.42 18.23
N GLY A 186 9.87 6.54 19.08
CA GLY A 186 10.55 5.33 19.50
C GLY A 186 10.75 4.37 18.33
N SER A 187 11.91 3.70 18.27
CA SER A 187 12.12 2.62 17.29
C SER A 187 11.01 1.57 17.38
N LYS A 188 10.61 1.02 16.24
CA LYS A 188 9.57 -0.03 16.11
C LYS A 188 10.16 -1.40 15.82
N ALA A 189 11.48 -1.48 15.63
CA ALA A 189 12.17 -2.71 15.26
C ALA A 189 12.19 -3.73 16.40
N ASN A 190 12.00 -4.99 16.05
CA ASN A 190 12.33 -6.12 16.91
C ASN A 190 13.79 -6.53 16.62
N PRO A 191 14.71 -6.43 17.59
CA PRO A 191 16.12 -6.71 17.39
C PRO A 191 16.47 -8.20 17.27
N ILE A 192 15.53 -9.12 17.53
CA ILE A 192 15.74 -10.57 17.38
C ILE A 192 15.37 -10.99 15.96
N SER A 193 14.24 -10.50 15.44
CA SER A 193 13.75 -10.87 14.12
C SER A 193 14.14 -9.87 13.01
N ASN A 194 14.85 -8.79 13.34
CA ASN A 194 15.24 -7.72 12.42
C ASN A 194 14.08 -7.21 11.57
N SER A 195 12.95 -6.98 12.24
CA SER A 195 11.71 -6.63 11.56
C SER A 195 10.84 -5.68 12.36
N ILE A 196 9.98 -4.93 11.68
CA ILE A 196 8.86 -4.17 12.25
C ILE A 196 7.56 -4.91 11.93
N LYS A 197 6.67 -5.06 12.91
CA LYS A 197 5.28 -5.51 12.67
C LYS A 197 4.36 -4.29 12.62
N ILE A 198 3.53 -4.22 11.59
CA ILE A 198 2.67 -3.08 11.31
C ILE A 198 1.24 -3.56 11.10
N ASN A 199 0.29 -2.80 11.66
CA ASN A 199 -1.13 -2.95 11.38
C ASN A 199 -1.60 -1.63 10.73
N LEU A 200 -1.70 -1.64 9.40
CA LEU A 200 -2.06 -0.48 8.59
C LEU A 200 -3.58 -0.35 8.57
N LYS A 201 -4.10 0.65 9.29
CA LYS A 201 -5.55 0.85 9.49
C LYS A 201 -6.01 2.17 8.89
N ASN A 202 -6.52 2.12 7.66
CA ASN A 202 -7.18 3.24 6.98
C ASN A 202 -6.49 4.62 7.12
N LYS A 203 -5.17 4.63 7.32
CA LYS A 203 -4.34 5.81 7.57
C LYS A 203 -2.88 5.46 7.32
N ASP A 204 -2.15 6.42 6.76
CA ASP A 204 -0.71 6.31 6.58
C ASP A 204 0.02 6.17 7.93
N ILE A 205 1.15 5.46 7.90
CA ILE A 205 2.04 5.31 9.04
C ILE A 205 3.35 6.00 8.73
N GLU A 206 3.67 7.02 9.53
CA GLU A 206 4.84 7.88 9.32
C GLU A 206 5.99 7.62 10.31
N THR A 207 5.87 6.55 11.11
CA THR A 207 6.71 6.33 12.28
C THR A 207 7.40 4.97 12.28
N ALA A 208 7.67 4.39 11.10
CA ALA A 208 8.36 3.09 10.99
C ALA A 208 9.88 3.22 11.25
N PHE A 209 10.25 3.64 12.46
CA PHE A 209 11.63 3.98 12.81
C PHE A 209 12.48 2.75 13.19
N VAL A 210 13.69 2.66 12.66
CA VAL A 210 14.68 1.61 13.00
C VAL A 210 15.97 2.27 13.49
N GLY A 211 16.26 2.14 14.78
CA GLY A 211 17.49 2.67 15.34
C GLY A 211 18.61 1.63 15.35
N PHE A 212 19.83 2.05 15.05
CA PHE A 212 21.05 1.26 15.24
C PHE A 212 22.02 1.97 16.18
N TYR A 213 22.71 1.22 17.03
CA TYR A 213 23.75 1.76 17.90
C TYR A 213 24.97 0.85 17.95
N ARG A 214 26.14 1.44 18.20
CA ARG A 214 27.37 0.67 18.45
C ARG A 214 27.32 0.03 19.84
N PRO A 215 27.63 -1.27 19.99
CA PRO A 215 27.78 -1.87 21.32
C PRO A 215 28.88 -1.14 22.13
N LYS A 216 28.83 -1.22 23.46
CA LYS A 216 30.00 -0.79 24.27
C LYS A 216 31.09 -1.83 24.04
N ASN A 217 32.27 -1.41 23.60
CA ASN A 217 33.46 -2.27 23.67
C ASN A 217 33.79 -2.46 25.15
N ILE A 218 33.67 -3.68 25.67
CA ILE A 218 34.31 -4.06 26.92
C ILE A 218 35.68 -4.61 26.51
N SER A 219 36.69 -3.73 26.41
CA SER A 219 38.08 -4.19 26.35
C SER A 219 38.53 -4.46 27.79
N ASN A 220 38.47 -5.71 28.23
CA ASN A 220 39.17 -6.12 29.44
C ASN A 220 40.63 -6.40 29.05
N LYS A 221 41.55 -5.56 29.51
CA LYS A 221 42.96 -5.96 29.64
C LYS A 221 43.07 -6.77 30.93
N SER A 222 43.32 -8.07 30.82
CA SER A 222 43.95 -8.83 31.90
C SER A 222 45.46 -8.59 31.83
N TYR A 223 46.05 -8.17 32.96
CA TYR A 223 47.50 -8.13 33.15
C TYR A 223 48.09 -9.54 33.21
#